data_AF-A0A554IMC8-F1
#
_entry.id   AF-A0A554IMC8-F1
#
_cell.length_a   1.000
_cell.length_b   1.000
_cell.length_c   1.000
_cell.angle_alpha   90.00
_cell.angle_beta   90.00
_cell.angle_gamma   90.00
#
_symmetry.space_group_name_H-M   'P 1'
#
loop_
_entity.id
_entity.type
_entity.pdbx_description
1 polymer ?
#
loop_
_entity_poly.entity_id
_entity_poly.type
_entity_poly.pdbx_seq_one_letter_code
_entity_poly.pdbx_strand_id
1 'polypeptide(L)'
;MRKPLLENCQRLRISDVKGAIPGNSTGAVLEVGSQELSIIGRLTNLGNGFRYCFLCPECRRPYESLYSADLGSWQCRRCVGAVYASTRKIRVESGQYENEYRSDY
;
A
#
# COMPACT_ATOMS: atom_id res chain seq x y z
N MET A 1 15.16 3.02 -16.70
CA MET A 1 15.35 2.89 -15.24
C MET A 1 14.68 1.62 -14.73
N ARG A 2 15.34 0.82 -13.87
CA ARG A 2 14.74 -0.36 -13.24
C ARG A 2 13.79 0.08 -12.11
N LYS A 3 12.52 -0.32 -12.16
CA LYS A 3 11.53 -0.04 -11.10
C LYS A 3 11.99 -0.66 -9.77
N PRO A 4 11.92 0.00 -8.61
CA PRO A 4 12.35 -0.59 -7.34
C PRO A 4 11.52 -1.84 -6.96
N LEU A 5 12.10 -2.72 -6.15
CA LEU A 5 11.38 -3.86 -5.57
C LEU A 5 10.70 -3.43 -4.28
N LEU A 6 9.44 -3.83 -4.07
CA LEU A 6 8.70 -3.54 -2.84
C LEU A 6 9.38 -4.15 -1.61
N GLU A 7 10.03 -5.30 -1.77
CA GLU A 7 10.78 -6.00 -0.72
C GLU A 7 12.00 -5.21 -0.25
N ASN A 8 12.51 -4.30 -1.09
CA ASN A 8 13.64 -3.45 -0.76
C ASN A 8 13.19 -2.06 -0.25
N CYS A 9 11.90 -1.74 -0.31
CA CYS A 9 11.37 -0.51 0.23
C CYS A 9 11.13 -0.65 1.74
N GLN A 10 11.34 0.44 2.48
CA GLN A 10 10.77 0.52 3.81
C GLN A 10 9.24 0.49 3.71
N ARG A 11 8.59 -0.13 4.69
CA ARG A 11 7.14 -0.32 4.71
C ARG A 11 6.58 0.12 6.05
N LEU A 12 5.61 1.02 6.00
CA LEU A 12 4.82 1.47 7.13
C LEU A 12 3.43 0.82 7.04
N ARG A 13 3.02 0.02 8.03
CA ARG A 13 1.70 -0.62 8.04
C ARG A 13 0.77 0.06 9.02
N ILE A 14 -0.53 0.04 8.71
CA ILE A 14 -1.52 0.62 9.60
C ILE A 14 -1.59 -0.11 10.95
N SER A 15 -1.26 -1.42 10.96
CA SER A 15 -1.14 -2.22 12.18
C SER A 15 -0.12 -1.66 13.16
N ASP A 16 0.95 -1.07 12.64
CA ASP A 16 2.11 -0.64 13.42
C ASP A 16 1.81 0.68 14.15
N VAL A 17 0.84 1.45 13.64
CA VAL A 17 0.46 2.78 14.15
C VAL A 17 -0.94 2.78 14.76
N LYS A 18 -1.65 1.64 14.75
CA LYS A 18 -3.05 1.53 15.19
C LYS A 18 -3.24 2.02 16.63
N GLY A 19 -2.25 1.78 17.49
CA GLY A 19 -2.28 2.23 18.89
C GLY A 19 -2.21 3.75 19.08
N ALA A 20 -1.72 4.49 18.09
CA ALA A 20 -1.66 5.96 18.11
C ALA A 20 -2.96 6.61 17.60
N ILE A 21 -3.90 5.83 17.06
CA ILE A 21 -5.18 6.34 16.57
C ILE A 21 -6.16 6.43 17.75
N PRO A 22 -6.73 7.60 18.06
CA PRO A 22 -7.70 7.72 19.15
C PRO A 22 -8.91 6.79 18.94
N GLY A 23 -9.29 6.06 19.98
CA GLY A 23 -10.48 5.21 19.96
C GLY A 23 -11.71 6.05 19.61
N ASN A 24 -12.43 5.65 18.57
CA ASN A 24 -13.61 6.34 17.98
C ASN A 24 -13.33 7.47 17.00
N SER A 25 -12.07 7.74 16.64
CA SER A 25 -11.81 8.73 15.59
C SER A 25 -12.09 8.17 14.20
N THR A 26 -12.73 8.96 13.34
CA THR A 26 -12.95 8.68 11.90
C THR A 26 -11.71 9.03 11.05
N GLY A 27 -10.69 9.63 11.65
CA GLY A 27 -9.41 9.89 11.01
C GLY A 27 -8.35 10.37 11.99
N ALA A 28 -7.10 10.38 11.57
CA ALA A 28 -5.99 10.92 12.34
C ALA A 28 -4.94 11.49 11.39
N VAL A 29 -4.07 12.34 11.91
CA VAL A 29 -2.84 12.72 11.23
C VAL A 29 -1.69 12.15 12.05
N LEU A 30 -0.81 11.42 11.37
CA LEU A 30 0.38 10.84 11.95
C LEU A 30 1.61 11.55 11.40
N GLU A 31 2.45 12.07 12.26
CA GLU A 31 3.76 12.60 11.87
C GLU A 31 4.78 11.46 11.81
N VAL A 32 5.40 11.28 10.65
CA VAL A 32 6.46 10.29 10.43
C VAL A 32 7.67 10.99 9.80
N GLY A 33 8.70 11.21 10.62
CA GLY A 33 9.83 12.05 10.22
C GLY A 33 9.36 13.49 9.99
N SER A 34 9.60 14.03 8.79
CA SER A 34 9.15 15.38 8.40
C SER A 34 7.84 15.39 7.61
N GLN A 35 7.10 14.27 7.59
CA GLN A 35 5.91 14.13 6.76
C GLN A 35 4.67 13.85 7.60
N GLU A 36 3.60 14.60 7.32
CA GLU A 36 2.26 14.33 7.83
C GLU A 36 1.54 13.30 6.96
N LEU A 37 1.01 12.25 7.59
CA LEU A 37 0.28 11.17 6.95
C LEU A 37 -1.15 11.14 7.46
N SER A 38 -2.11 11.35 6.56
CA SER A 38 -3.52 11.24 6.90
C SER A 38 -3.94 9.77 6.97
N ILE A 39 -4.65 9.44 8.04
CA ILE A 39 -5.30 8.16 8.29
C ILE A 39 -6.79 8.39 8.27
N ILE A 40 -7.53 7.49 7.63
CA ILE A 40 -9.00 7.48 7.65
C ILE A 40 -9.51 6.18 8.25
N GLY A 41 -10.52 6.29 9.08
CA GLY A 41 -11.30 5.17 9.62
C GLY A 41 -12.57 5.00 8.81
N ARG A 42 -12.84 3.77 8.36
CA ARG A 42 -14.11 3.38 7.75
C ARG A 42 -14.85 2.45 8.69
N LEU A 43 -16.11 2.74 8.97
CA LEU A 43 -16.94 1.88 9.80
C LEU A 43 -17.02 0.48 9.17
N THR A 44 -16.85 -0.56 9.98
CA THR A 44 -17.02 -1.94 9.52
C THR A 44 -18.51 -2.26 9.33
N ASN A 45 -18.83 -3.23 8.48
CA ASN A 45 -20.22 -3.67 8.24
C ASN A 45 -20.91 -4.19 9.52
N LEU A 46 -20.13 -4.59 10.52
CA LEU A 46 -20.63 -5.06 11.81
C LEU A 46 -20.89 -3.92 12.80
N GLY A 47 -20.60 -2.66 12.44
CA GLY A 47 -20.82 -1.48 13.29
C GLY A 47 -19.99 -1.42 14.58
N ASN A 48 -19.13 -2.42 14.81
CA ASN A 48 -18.40 -2.62 16.07
C ASN A 48 -16.99 -2.00 16.07
N GLY A 49 -16.63 -1.24 15.03
CA GLY A 49 -15.36 -0.55 14.98
C GLY A 49 -15.01 0.03 13.61
N PHE A 50 -13.80 0.55 13.51
CA PHE A 50 -13.27 1.15 12.30
C PHE A 50 -12.14 0.31 11.71
N ARG A 51 -12.15 0.15 10.38
CA ARG A 51 -10.99 -0.26 9.60
C ARG A 51 -10.23 0.99 9.17
N TYR A 52 -9.00 1.11 9.65
CA TYR A 52 -8.14 2.25 9.33
C TYR A 52 -7.29 1.98 8.09
N CYS A 53 -7.06 3.03 7.31
CA CYS A 53 -6.17 3.05 6.15
C CYS A 53 -5.41 4.38 6.11
N PHE A 54 -4.19 4.37 5.59
CA PHE A 54 -3.51 5.59 5.18
C PHE A 54 -4.14 6.15 3.90
N LEU A 55 -4.19 7.47 3.76
CA LEU A 55 -4.38 8.12 2.47
C LEU A 55 -3.01 8.41 1.87
N CYS A 56 -2.79 7.88 0.65
CA CYS A 56 -1.57 8.22 -0.09
C CYS A 56 -1.52 9.75 -0.31
N PRO A 57 -0.41 10.44 0.01
CA PRO A 57 -0.30 11.89 -0.19
C PRO A 57 -0.42 12.28 -1.67
N GLU A 58 0.09 11.45 -2.58
CA GLU A 58 0.08 11.71 -4.02
C GLU A 58 -1.29 11.47 -4.67
N CYS A 59 -1.84 10.25 -4.50
CA CYS A 59 -3.03 9.84 -5.24
C CYS A 59 -4.32 9.87 -4.41
N ARG A 60 -4.24 10.26 -3.13
CA ARG A 60 -5.36 10.39 -2.18
C ARG A 60 -6.24 9.14 -2.04
N ARG A 61 -5.75 7.97 -2.45
CA ARG A 61 -6.44 6.69 -2.32
C ARG A 61 -6.05 5.99 -1.00
N PRO A 62 -6.96 5.19 -0.42
CA PRO A 62 -6.70 4.46 0.81
C PRO A 62 -5.80 3.24 0.60
N TYR A 63 -4.83 3.04 1.49
CA TYR A 63 -3.96 1.86 1.51
C TYR A 63 -3.65 1.42 2.95
N GLU A 64 -3.51 0.12 3.16
CA GLU A 64 -3.09 -0.44 4.46
C GLU A 64 -1.59 -0.29 4.73
N SER A 65 -0.82 0.01 3.70
CA SER A 65 0.62 0.23 3.83
C SER A 65 1.09 1.30 2.86
N LEU A 66 2.00 2.13 3.36
CA LEU A 66 2.82 3.03 2.57
C LEU A 66 4.26 2.52 2.52
N TYR A 67 5.00 2.99 1.52
CA TYR A 67 6.35 2.55 1.21
C TYR A 67 7.23 3.77 0.97
N SER A 68 8.50 3.63 1.31
CA SER A 68 9.55 4.59 0.98
C SER A 68 10.73 3.84 0.37
N ALA A 69 11.17 4.23 -0.83
CA ALA A 69 12.22 3.51 -1.58
C ALA A 69 13.63 3.93 -1.18
N ASP A 70 13.79 5.14 -0.65
CA ASP A 70 15.06 5.86 -0.50
C ASP A 70 15.08 6.73 0.77
N LEU A 71 14.29 6.38 1.79
CA LEU A 71 14.01 7.23 2.96
C LEU A 71 13.36 8.58 2.60
N GLY A 72 12.91 8.73 1.36
CA GLY A 72 12.08 9.84 0.91
C GLY A 72 10.64 9.72 1.40
N SER A 73 9.71 10.30 0.65
CA SER A 73 8.31 10.37 1.05
C SER A 73 7.62 9.01 1.13
N TRP A 74 6.79 8.85 2.15
CA TRP A 74 5.91 7.71 2.32
C TRP A 74 4.75 7.80 1.32
N GLN A 75 4.69 6.84 0.41
CA GLN A 75 3.71 6.82 -0.67
C GLN A 75 3.17 5.40 -0.91
N CYS A 76 2.06 5.27 -1.65
CA CYS A 76 1.54 3.95 -1.98
C CYS A 76 2.43 3.24 -3.01
N ARG A 77 2.32 1.91 -3.09
CA ARG A 77 3.11 1.09 -4.03
C ARG A 77 3.05 1.55 -5.49
N ARG A 78 1.90 2.12 -5.91
CA ARG A 78 1.69 2.59 -7.28
C ARG A 78 2.44 3.90 -7.55
N CYS A 79 2.42 4.82 -6.59
CA CYS A 79 3.09 6.12 -6.70
C CYS A 79 4.61 5.99 -6.60
N VAL A 80 5.11 5.11 -5.70
CA VAL A 80 6.54 4.75 -5.65
C VAL A 80 6.98 4.01 -6.93
N GLY A 81 6.05 3.44 -7.70
CA GLY A 81 6.36 2.65 -8.88
C GLY A 81 7.07 1.32 -8.56
N ALA A 82 6.99 0.86 -7.30
CA ALA A 82 7.62 -0.38 -6.85
C ALA A 82 6.80 -1.60 -7.27
N VAL A 83 7.50 -2.71 -7.57
CA VAL A 83 6.89 -3.97 -7.99
C VAL A 83 7.29 -5.10 -7.05
N TYR A 84 6.46 -6.13 -6.92
CA TYR A 84 6.83 -7.33 -6.19
C TYR A 84 7.93 -8.10 -6.93
N ALA A 85 8.82 -8.76 -6.19
CA ALA A 85 9.84 -9.63 -6.75
C ALA A 85 9.23 -10.77 -7.57
N SER A 86 8.05 -11.28 -7.18
CA SER A 86 7.31 -12.30 -7.94
C SER A 86 6.91 -11.80 -9.34
N THR A 87 6.54 -10.52 -9.50
CA THR A 87 6.21 -9.93 -10.80
C THR A 87 7.43 -9.85 -11.72
N ARG A 88 8.64 -9.74 -11.17
CA ARG A 88 9.87 -9.78 -11.98
C ARG A 88 10.21 -11.19 -12.46
N LYS A 89 9.90 -12.22 -11.66
CA LYS A 89 10.15 -13.63 -12.03
C LYS A 89 9.30 -14.10 -13.22
N ILE A 90 8.19 -13.44 -13.53
CA ILE A 90 7.29 -13.80 -14.66
C ILE A 90 7.86 -13.39 -16.03
N ARG A 91 8.96 -12.62 -16.09
CA ARG A 91 9.74 -12.50 -17.34
C ARG A 91 10.82 -13.57 -17.38
N VAL A 92 10.39 -14.82 -17.47
CA VAL A 92 11.23 -15.86 -18.06
C VAL A 92 11.16 -15.64 -19.57
N GLU A 93 12.31 -15.68 -20.22
CA GLU A 93 12.47 -15.63 -21.67
C GLU A 93 11.67 -16.77 -22.31
N SER A 94 10.41 -16.52 -22.63
CA SER A 94 9.63 -17.40 -23.48
C SER A 94 8.93 -16.53 -24.52
N GLY A 95 9.59 -16.41 -25.67
CA GLY A 95 8.82 -16.43 -26.90
C GLY A 95 7.93 -17.66 -26.84
N GLN A 96 6.63 -17.44 -27.07
CA GLN A 96 5.47 -18.33 -26.89
C GLN A 96 4.60 -17.94 -25.68
N TYR A 97 3.55 -17.18 -26.01
CA TYR A 97 2.32 -17.13 -25.24
C TYR A 97 1.46 -18.29 -25.75
N GLU A 98 1.14 -19.26 -24.91
CA GLU A 98 -0.05 -20.08 -25.12
C GLU A 98 -1.18 -19.49 -24.28
N ASN A 99 -2.11 -18.85 -24.98
CA ASN A 99 -3.45 -18.59 -24.49
C ASN A 99 -4.19 -19.93 -24.49
N GLU A 100 -4.66 -20.38 -23.33
CA GLU A 100 -5.90 -21.16 -23.28
C GLU A 100 -6.47 -21.13 -21.86
N TYR A 101 -7.46 -20.25 -21.67
CA TYR A 101 -8.54 -20.55 -20.74
C TYR A 101 -9.85 -20.26 -21.47
N ARG A 102 -10.34 -21.27 -22.18
CA ARG A 102 -11.77 -21.39 -22.48
C ARG A 102 -12.48 -21.61 -21.15
N SER A 103 -13.27 -20.64 -20.72
CA SER A 103 -14.28 -20.85 -19.68
C SER A 103 -15.61 -21.10 -20.38
N ASP A 104 -15.84 -22.35 -20.78
CA ASP A 104 -17.19 -22.89 -20.85
C ASP A 104 -17.50 -23.38 -19.44
N TYR A 105 -18.30 -22.62 -18.69
CA TYR A 105 -19.24 -23.03 -17.62
C TYR A 105 -19.72 -21.77 -16.87
#